data_AF-A0A7C2X433-F1
#
_entry.id   AF-A0A7C2X433-F1
#
_cell.length_a   1.000
_cell.length_b   1.000
_cell.length_c   1.000
_cell.angle_alpha   90.00
_cell.angle_beta   90.00
_cell.angle_gamma   90.00
#
_symmetry.space_group_name_H-M   'P 1'
#
loop_
_entity.id
_entity.type
_entity.pdbx_description
1 polymer ?
#
loop_
_entity_poly.entity_id
_entity_poly.type
_entity_poly.pdbx_seq_one_letter_code
_entity_poly.pdbx_strand_id
1 'polypeptide(L)'
;MLVFGHAGITLGAVTLINGLVTGVVSKRGEAYRLSEPDNNTHGKSFLAGLSSWFTRLGKRLDLRILLVGSLLPDIIDKPLGHIFFREYLSGGRTFAHTLLFTVLIALGGLFLRYRTGKTWLLVLSLGSFVHLILDEMWLSEWRTTLLWPFYGLEFPKADITDWPGNLWNALLHEPAVYIPEIIGGVVIIIFLWVLIRNSRLMNFLKHGHLN
;
A
#
# COMPACT_ATOMS: atom_id res chain seq x y z
N MET A 1 1.47 1.10 -14.90
CA MET A 1 1.40 0.70 -13.48
C MET A 1 2.09 1.77 -12.71
N LEU A 2 1.40 2.38 -11.75
CA LEU A 2 1.96 3.41 -10.90
C LEU A 2 2.65 2.75 -9.70
N VAL A 3 3.82 2.14 -9.96
CA VAL A 3 4.59 1.35 -8.98
C VAL A 3 4.91 2.17 -7.72
N PHE A 4 5.45 3.38 -7.91
CA PHE A 4 5.95 4.18 -6.80
C PHE A 4 4.82 4.85 -6.05
N GLY A 5 3.80 5.33 -6.75
CA GLY A 5 2.59 5.89 -6.14
C GLY A 5 1.93 4.85 -5.26
N HIS A 6 1.67 3.66 -5.79
CA HIS A 6 1.02 2.60 -5.02
C HIS A 6 1.83 2.15 -3.81
N ALA A 7 3.11 1.80 -3.99
CA ALA A 7 3.94 1.33 -2.90
C ALA A 7 4.23 2.43 -1.86
N GLY A 8 4.62 3.62 -2.32
CA GLY A 8 5.02 4.74 -1.49
C GLY A 8 3.86 5.38 -0.74
N ILE A 9 2.75 5.67 -1.42
CA ILE A 9 1.56 6.25 -0.77
C ILE A 9 0.95 5.25 0.21
N THR A 10 0.90 3.95 -0.11
CA THR A 10 0.44 2.93 0.84
C THR A 10 1.31 2.92 2.09
N LEU A 11 2.64 2.86 1.94
CA LEU A 11 3.57 2.88 3.07
C LEU A 11 3.42 4.16 3.91
N GLY A 12 3.35 5.32 3.25
CA GLY A 12 3.16 6.62 3.89
C GLY A 12 1.86 6.69 4.68
N ALA A 13 0.73 6.40 4.03
CA ALA A 13 -0.59 6.45 4.65
C ALA A 13 -0.71 5.53 5.86
N VAL A 14 -0.27 4.27 5.74
CA VAL A 14 -0.31 3.31 6.84
C VAL A 14 0.62 3.74 8.00
N THR A 15 1.77 4.34 7.69
CA THR A 15 2.69 4.89 8.71
C THR A 15 2.07 6.07 9.45
N LEU A 16 1.45 7.01 8.73
CA LEU A 16 0.76 8.17 9.30
C LEU A 16 -0.38 7.72 10.22
N ILE A 17 -1.23 6.80 9.76
CA ILE A 17 -2.35 6.27 10.55
C ILE A 17 -1.83 5.60 11.83
N ASN A 18 -0.79 4.78 11.75
CA ASN A 18 -0.21 4.15 12.95
C ASN A 18 0.41 5.18 13.91
N GLY A 19 1.05 6.23 13.39
CA GLY A 19 1.57 7.35 14.18
C GLY A 19 0.45 8.08 14.94
N LEU A 20 -0.64 8.43 14.25
CA LEU A 20 -1.80 9.11 14.84
C LEU A 20 -2.50 8.24 15.90
N VAL A 21 -2.76 6.97 15.59
CA VAL A 21 -3.41 6.03 16.53
C VAL A 21 -2.55 5.87 17.80
N THR A 22 -1.23 5.73 17.66
CA THR A 22 -0.36 5.59 18.84
C THR A 22 -0.21 6.89 19.63
N GLY A 23 -0.19 8.04 18.96
CA GLY A 23 -0.17 9.36 19.62
C GLY A 23 -1.44 9.65 20.42
N VAL A 24 -2.61 9.32 19.87
CA VAL A 24 -3.91 9.47 20.55
C VAL A 24 -4.00 8.55 21.78
N VAL A 25 -3.56 7.29 21.67
CA VAL A 25 -3.52 6.36 22.81
C VAL A 25 -2.57 6.85 23.91
N SER A 26 -1.42 7.42 23.55
CA SER A 26 -0.46 7.98 24.51
C SER A 26 -1.03 9.18 25.26
N LYS A 27 -1.62 10.16 24.56
CA LYS A 27 -2.23 11.35 25.17
C LYS A 27 -3.41 11.00 26.09
N ARG A 28 -4.17 9.96 25.76
CA ARG A 28 -5.28 9.47 26.61
C ARG A 28 -4.78 8.83 27.90
N GLY A 29 -3.58 8.24 27.91
CA GLY A 29 -2.92 7.72 29.12
C GLY A 29 -2.29 8.83 29.97
N GLU A 30 -1.76 9.88 29.36
CA GLU A 30 -1.19 11.04 30.07
C GLU A 30 -2.24 11.97 30.68
N ALA A 31 -3.46 12.00 30.15
CA ALA A 31 -4.58 12.73 30.78
C ALA A 31 -4.94 12.20 32.19
N TYR A 32 -4.42 11.05 32.61
CA TYR A 32 -4.52 10.51 33.97
C TYR A 32 -3.30 10.80 34.87
N ARG A 33 -2.23 11.40 34.32
CA ARG A 33 -1.01 11.79 35.04
C ARG A 33 -0.68 13.25 34.74
N LEU A 34 -1.46 14.16 35.31
CA LEU A 34 -1.07 15.57 35.37
C LEU A 34 -0.21 15.82 36.59
N SER A 35 1.11 15.84 36.38
CA SER A 35 2.05 16.75 37.06
C SER A 35 3.47 16.45 36.59
N GLU A 36 3.92 17.15 35.54
CA GLU A 36 5.22 17.85 35.47
C GLU A 36 5.43 18.41 34.04
N PRO A 37 5.89 19.66 33.88
CA PRO A 37 6.21 20.21 32.57
C PRO A 37 7.62 19.77 32.17
N ASP A 38 7.73 18.81 31.26
CA ASP A 38 9.01 18.44 30.64
C ASP A 38 9.38 19.48 29.57
N ASN A 39 10.30 20.37 29.96
CA ASN A 39 10.83 21.48 29.16
C ASN A 39 11.93 21.05 28.16
N ASN A 40 11.93 19.82 27.65
CA ASN A 40 12.91 19.37 26.66
C ASN A 40 12.29 19.14 25.27
N THR A 41 11.82 20.22 24.64
CA THR A 41 11.50 20.22 23.19
C THR A 41 12.68 20.72 22.36
N HIS A 42 13.87 20.18 22.59
CA HIS A 42 14.94 20.29 21.60
C HIS A 42 14.54 19.48 20.36
N GLY A 43 14.35 20.19 19.24
CA GLY A 43 13.82 19.68 17.98
C GLY A 43 14.46 18.37 17.54
N LYS A 44 13.77 17.26 17.78
CA LYS A 44 14.09 15.99 17.12
C LYS A 44 13.97 16.26 15.62
N SER A 45 15.04 16.01 14.86
CA SER A 45 15.00 16.17 13.41
C SER A 45 13.76 15.43 12.87
N PHE A 46 13.04 16.03 11.92
CA PHE A 46 11.86 15.43 11.29
C PHE A 46 12.10 13.95 10.88
N LEU A 47 13.31 13.69 10.39
CA LEU A 47 13.79 12.37 9.99
C LEU A 47 13.92 11.38 11.16
N ALA A 48 14.29 11.82 12.36
CA ALA A 48 14.28 11.00 13.56
C ALA A 48 12.85 10.64 14.00
N GLY A 49 11.90 11.59 13.84
CA GLY A 49 10.48 11.35 14.02
C GLY A 49 9.95 10.26 13.07
N LEU A 50 10.19 10.41 11.77
CA LEU A 50 9.81 9.42 10.75
C LEU A 50 10.43 8.05 11.00
N SER A 51 11.73 8.00 11.34
CA SER A 51 12.42 6.75 11.70
C SER A 51 11.72 6.01 12.84
N SER A 52 11.28 6.75 13.87
CA SER A 52 10.55 6.16 14.99
C SER A 52 9.19 5.62 14.56
N TRP A 53 8.48 6.29 13.65
CA TRP A 53 7.17 5.87 13.16
C TRP A 53 7.28 4.62 12.28
N PHE A 54 8.22 4.59 11.34
CA PHE A 54 8.51 3.40 10.55
C PHE A 54 8.91 2.23 11.44
N THR A 55 9.78 2.46 12.42
CA THR A 55 10.21 1.42 13.36
C THR A 55 9.01 0.84 14.12
N ARG A 56 8.12 1.70 14.63
CA ARG A 56 6.89 1.27 15.32
C ARG A 56 5.95 0.49 14.40
N LEU A 57 5.82 0.91 13.15
CA LEU A 57 5.00 0.21 12.18
C LEU A 57 5.58 -1.16 11.84
N GLY A 58 6.89 -1.24 11.57
CA GLY A 58 7.60 -2.47 11.27
C GLY A 58 7.63 -3.48 12.42
N LYS A 59 7.35 -3.06 13.67
CA LYS A 59 7.13 -3.97 14.80
C LYS A 59 5.74 -4.62 14.81
N ARG A 60 4.77 -4.03 14.11
CA ARG A 60 3.36 -4.48 14.09
C ARG A 60 3.00 -5.20 12.81
N LEU A 61 3.56 -4.75 11.68
CA LEU A 61 3.29 -5.25 10.34
C LEU A 61 4.60 -5.60 9.64
N ASP A 62 4.60 -6.67 8.84
CA ASP A 62 5.69 -6.92 7.89
C ASP A 62 5.54 -5.96 6.71
N LEU A 63 6.40 -4.94 6.64
CA LEU A 63 6.28 -3.91 5.62
C LEU A 63 6.60 -4.45 4.22
N ARG A 64 7.34 -5.56 4.09
CA ARG A 64 7.59 -6.17 2.78
C ARG A 64 6.30 -6.73 2.21
N ILE A 65 5.53 -7.42 3.05
CA ILE A 65 4.23 -7.98 2.66
C ILE A 65 3.22 -6.87 2.36
N LEU A 66 3.28 -5.75 3.11
CA LEU A 66 2.47 -4.58 2.80
C LEU A 66 2.81 -4.00 1.42
N LEU A 67 4.10 -3.85 1.10
CA LEU A 67 4.56 -3.36 -0.20
C LEU A 67 4.17 -4.33 -1.33
N VAL A 68 4.37 -5.64 -1.15
CA VAL A 68 3.90 -6.65 -2.11
C VAL A 68 2.39 -6.57 -2.30
N GLY A 69 1.63 -6.48 -1.21
CA GLY A 69 0.17 -6.34 -1.24
C GLY A 69 -0.28 -5.10 -2.01
N SER A 70 0.43 -3.99 -1.82
CA SER A 70 0.14 -2.72 -2.51
C SER A 70 0.38 -2.75 -4.01
N LEU A 71 1.04 -3.79 -4.53
CA LEU A 71 1.26 -4.01 -5.97
C LEU A 71 0.57 -5.28 -6.47
N LEU A 72 -0.04 -6.06 -5.57
CA LEU A 72 -0.53 -7.41 -5.86
C LEU A 72 -1.61 -7.45 -6.96
N PRO A 73 -2.63 -6.56 -6.96
CA PRO A 73 -3.63 -6.58 -8.02
C PRO A 73 -3.02 -6.39 -9.41
N ASP A 74 -2.13 -5.41 -9.53
CA ASP A 74 -1.40 -5.13 -10.77
C ASP A 74 -0.46 -6.25 -11.21
N ILE A 75 0.26 -6.88 -10.27
CA ILE A 75 1.15 -8.01 -10.56
C ILE A 75 0.37 -9.19 -11.16
N ILE A 76 -0.89 -9.38 -10.76
CA ILE A 76 -1.74 -10.46 -11.25
C ILE A 76 -2.43 -10.07 -12.55
N ASP A 77 -3.17 -8.96 -12.54
CA ASP A 77 -4.10 -8.65 -13.63
C ASP A 77 -3.41 -8.12 -14.88
N LYS A 78 -2.27 -7.43 -14.77
CA LYS A 78 -1.57 -6.90 -15.95
C LYS A 78 -0.98 -8.00 -16.83
N PRO A 79 -0.23 -9.00 -16.30
CA PRO A 79 0.20 -10.13 -17.12
C PRO A 79 -0.99 -10.92 -17.70
N LEU A 80 -2.04 -11.14 -16.89
CA LEU A 80 -3.23 -11.85 -17.35
C LEU A 80 -3.92 -11.12 -18.51
N GLY A 81 -4.14 -9.82 -18.39
CA GLY A 81 -4.86 -9.02 -19.39
C GLY A 81 -4.03 -8.60 -20.60
N HIS A 82 -2.72 -8.37 -20.45
CA HIS A 82 -1.87 -7.88 -21.54
C HIS A 82 -1.12 -9.00 -22.28
N ILE A 83 -0.78 -10.10 -21.60
CA ILE A 83 0.05 -11.18 -22.16
C ILE A 83 -0.78 -12.43 -22.45
N PHE A 84 -1.50 -12.96 -21.46
CA PHE A 84 -2.13 -14.29 -21.59
C PHE A 84 -3.51 -14.26 -22.26
N PHE A 85 -4.37 -13.30 -21.91
CA PHE A 85 -5.78 -13.27 -22.33
C PHE A 85 -6.16 -11.94 -22.98
N ARG A 86 -5.29 -11.42 -23.86
CA ARG A 86 -5.44 -10.11 -24.50
C ARG A 86 -6.80 -9.91 -25.19
N GLU A 87 -7.36 -10.95 -25.79
CA GLU A 87 -8.62 -10.88 -26.53
C GLU A 87 -9.88 -10.84 -25.63
N TYR A 88 -9.74 -11.35 -24.40
CA TYR A 88 -10.84 -11.52 -23.44
C TYR A 88 -10.79 -10.53 -22.26
N LEU A 89 -9.59 -10.13 -21.82
CA LEU A 89 -9.32 -9.44 -20.56
C LEU A 89 -8.44 -8.18 -20.72
N SER A 90 -8.50 -7.50 -21.88
CA SER A 90 -7.56 -6.46 -22.32
C SER A 90 -7.36 -5.24 -21.40
N GLY A 91 -8.20 -5.05 -20.37
CA GLY A 91 -8.17 -3.88 -19.48
C GLY A 91 -7.08 -3.85 -18.41
N GLY A 92 -6.42 -4.98 -18.11
CA GLY A 92 -5.40 -5.06 -17.05
C GLY A 92 -5.93 -4.84 -15.61
N ARG A 93 -7.24 -4.63 -15.44
CA ARG A 93 -8.00 -4.53 -14.18
C ARG A 93 -9.14 -5.54 -14.20
N THR A 94 -8.88 -6.74 -13.69
CA THR A 94 -9.79 -7.89 -13.78
C THR A 94 -10.04 -8.51 -12.42
N PHE A 95 -9.66 -9.77 -12.20
CA PHE A 95 -9.99 -10.54 -11.01
C PHE A 95 -9.36 -9.98 -9.73
N ALA A 96 -8.09 -9.59 -9.77
CA ALA A 96 -7.39 -9.12 -8.58
C ALA A 96 -7.76 -7.68 -8.19
N HIS A 97 -8.35 -6.92 -9.12
CA HIS A 97 -8.95 -5.60 -8.86
C HIS A 97 -10.40 -5.66 -8.35
N THR A 98 -10.95 -6.85 -8.09
CA THR A 98 -12.29 -6.99 -7.50
C THR A 98 -12.23 -6.84 -5.98
N LEU A 99 -13.29 -6.27 -5.38
CA LEU A 99 -13.44 -6.27 -3.92
C LEU A 99 -13.53 -7.70 -3.38
N LEU A 100 -14.13 -8.61 -4.14
CA LEU A 100 -14.21 -10.02 -3.80
C LEU A 100 -12.83 -10.63 -3.57
N PHE A 101 -11.87 -10.39 -4.47
CA PHE A 101 -10.50 -10.87 -4.31
C PHE A 101 -9.86 -10.39 -3.00
N THR A 102 -9.93 -9.08 -2.72
CA THR A 102 -9.40 -8.52 -1.47
C THR A 102 -10.10 -9.10 -0.24
N VAL A 103 -11.43 -9.28 -0.28
CA VAL A 103 -12.20 -9.90 0.81
C VAL A 103 -11.79 -11.35 1.03
N LEU A 104 -11.59 -12.14 -0.03
CA LEU A 104 -11.14 -13.53 0.08
C LEU A 104 -9.76 -13.64 0.73
N ILE A 105 -8.82 -12.77 0.36
CA ILE A 105 -7.51 -12.69 1.03
C ILE A 105 -7.70 -12.30 2.50
N ALA A 106 -8.55 -11.32 2.81
CA ALA A 106 -8.80 -10.89 4.18
C ALA A 106 -9.42 -12.01 5.04
N LEU A 107 -10.41 -12.73 4.52
CA LEU A 107 -11.03 -13.88 5.19
C LEU A 107 -10.02 -15.02 5.39
N GLY A 108 -9.23 -15.33 4.37
CA GLY A 108 -8.12 -16.27 4.49
C GLY A 108 -7.11 -15.84 5.55
N GLY A 109 -6.83 -14.54 5.64
CA GLY A 109 -5.95 -13.96 6.64
C GLY A 109 -6.52 -14.03 8.06
N LEU A 110 -7.82 -13.80 8.23
CA LEU A 110 -8.50 -13.97 9.52
C LEU A 110 -8.45 -15.43 9.96
N PHE A 111 -8.74 -16.36 9.05
CA PHE A 111 -8.65 -17.79 9.30
C PHE A 111 -7.23 -18.22 9.67
N LEU A 112 -6.22 -17.76 8.91
CA LEU A 112 -4.82 -18.06 9.18
C LEU A 112 -4.37 -17.52 10.54
N ARG A 113 -4.79 -16.30 10.89
CA ARG A 113 -4.51 -15.70 12.20
C ARG A 113 -5.15 -16.51 13.32
N TYR A 114 -6.40 -16.94 13.15
CA TYR A 114 -7.09 -17.78 14.12
C TYR A 114 -6.38 -19.13 14.34
N ARG A 115 -5.90 -19.76 13.26
CA ARG A 115 -5.25 -21.09 13.32
C ARG A 115 -3.79 -21.07 13.78
N THR A 116 -3.04 -20.03 13.43
CA THR A 116 -1.57 -20.03 13.56
C THR A 116 -1.00 -18.78 14.25
N GLY A 117 -1.83 -17.78 14.54
CA GLY A 117 -1.39 -16.46 15.02
C GLY A 117 -0.73 -15.57 13.97
N LYS A 118 -0.44 -16.10 12.76
CA LYS A 118 0.24 -15.34 11.70
C LYS A 118 -0.69 -14.32 11.04
N THR A 119 -0.18 -13.12 10.78
CA THR A 119 -0.96 -11.99 10.25
C THR A 119 -0.59 -11.58 8.83
N TRP A 120 0.43 -12.19 8.22
CA TRP A 120 0.98 -11.73 6.93
C TRP A 120 -0.10 -11.62 5.83
N LEU A 121 -1.04 -12.56 5.77
CA LEU A 121 -2.10 -12.55 4.76
C LEU A 121 -3.11 -11.41 4.98
N LEU A 122 -3.32 -10.97 6.22
CA LEU A 122 -4.08 -9.76 6.53
C LEU A 122 -3.34 -8.48 6.11
N VAL A 123 -2.01 -8.47 6.26
CA VAL A 123 -1.18 -7.35 5.79
C VAL A 123 -1.22 -7.29 4.26
N LEU A 124 -1.22 -8.45 3.60
CA LEU A 124 -1.34 -8.56 2.16
C LEU A 124 -2.71 -8.02 1.68
N SER A 125 -3.81 -8.41 2.33
CA SER A 125 -5.14 -7.87 2.02
C SER A 125 -5.23 -6.36 2.27
N LEU A 126 -4.57 -5.85 3.32
CA LEU A 126 -4.52 -4.41 3.58
C LEU A 126 -3.83 -3.66 2.43
N GLY A 127 -2.68 -4.16 1.96
CA GLY A 127 -1.99 -3.58 0.80
C GLY A 127 -2.86 -3.62 -0.46
N SER A 128 -3.48 -4.76 -0.74
CA SER A 128 -4.39 -4.93 -1.89
C SER A 128 -5.60 -4.01 -1.80
N PHE A 129 -6.17 -3.82 -0.60
CA PHE A 129 -7.29 -2.90 -0.39
C PHE A 129 -6.89 -1.44 -0.66
N VAL A 130 -5.74 -1.00 -0.14
CA VAL A 130 -5.24 0.35 -0.43
C VAL A 130 -4.95 0.52 -1.91
N HIS A 131 -4.49 -0.53 -2.60
CA HIS A 131 -4.34 -0.51 -4.06
C HIS A 131 -5.66 -0.20 -4.78
N LEU A 132 -6.76 -0.90 -4.43
CA LEU A 132 -8.08 -0.61 -5.01
C LEU A 132 -8.52 0.83 -4.77
N ILE A 133 -8.12 1.40 -3.63
CA ILE A 133 -8.43 2.79 -3.31
C ILE A 133 -7.63 3.75 -4.22
N LEU A 134 -6.33 3.51 -4.38
CA LEU A 134 -5.47 4.37 -5.19
C LEU A 134 -5.80 4.30 -6.68
N ASP A 135 -6.32 3.16 -7.13
CA ASP A 135 -6.81 2.99 -8.49
C ASP A 135 -8.24 3.53 -8.70
N GLU A 136 -8.83 4.13 -7.66
CA GLU A 136 -10.16 4.77 -7.68
C GLU A 136 -11.26 3.84 -8.22
N MET A 137 -11.18 2.56 -7.86
CA MET A 137 -12.03 1.50 -8.42
C MET A 137 -13.54 1.71 -8.17
N TRP A 138 -13.91 2.61 -7.25
CA TRP A 138 -15.31 2.96 -6.96
C TRP A 138 -15.95 3.88 -8.01
N LEU A 139 -15.16 4.52 -8.87
CA LEU A 139 -15.65 5.42 -9.91
C LEU A 139 -16.52 4.68 -10.92
N SER A 140 -17.41 5.41 -11.60
CA SER A 140 -18.41 4.84 -12.52
C SER A 140 -17.82 3.93 -13.59
N GLU A 141 -16.60 4.22 -14.05
CA GLU A 141 -15.91 3.46 -15.08
C GLU A 141 -15.52 2.04 -14.63
N TRP A 142 -15.10 1.88 -13.37
CA TRP A 142 -14.50 0.65 -12.84
C TRP A 142 -15.35 -0.06 -11.79
N ARG A 143 -16.52 0.52 -11.45
CA ARG A 143 -17.44 -0.01 -10.45
C ARG A 143 -17.90 -1.44 -10.75
N THR A 144 -18.09 -1.78 -12.02
CA THR A 144 -18.50 -3.12 -12.45
C THR A 144 -17.41 -4.15 -12.17
N THR A 145 -16.13 -3.80 -12.38
CA THR A 145 -14.98 -4.61 -11.97
C THR A 145 -14.89 -4.70 -10.44
N LEU A 146 -14.98 -3.57 -9.73
CA LEU A 146 -14.88 -3.55 -8.26
C LEU A 146 -15.91 -4.47 -7.60
N LEU A 147 -17.15 -4.44 -8.08
CA LEU A 147 -18.29 -5.20 -7.55
C LEU A 147 -18.55 -6.49 -8.34
N TRP A 148 -17.61 -6.95 -9.15
CA TRP A 148 -17.72 -8.25 -9.82
C TRP A 148 -17.91 -9.36 -8.76
N PRO A 149 -18.83 -10.33 -8.97
CA PRO A 149 -19.59 -10.61 -10.19
C PRO A 149 -21.01 -10.02 -10.24
N PHE A 150 -21.37 -9.07 -9.38
CA PHE A 150 -22.77 -8.62 -9.21
C PHE A 150 -23.37 -7.88 -10.41
N TYR A 151 -22.54 -7.29 -11.28
CA TYR A 151 -22.96 -6.51 -12.44
C TYR A 151 -22.68 -7.19 -13.78
N GLY A 152 -22.37 -8.48 -13.77
CA GLY A 152 -21.99 -9.26 -14.95
C GLY A 152 -20.71 -10.04 -14.72
N LEU A 153 -20.44 -10.99 -15.63
CA LEU A 153 -19.25 -11.82 -15.58
C LEU A 153 -18.11 -11.29 -16.46
N GLU A 154 -18.41 -10.36 -17.37
CA GLU A 154 -17.45 -9.77 -18.28
C GLU A 154 -16.77 -8.54 -17.65
N PHE A 155 -15.49 -8.36 -17.99
CA PHE A 155 -14.72 -7.19 -17.59
C PHE A 155 -14.67 -6.14 -18.71
N PRO A 156 -14.65 -4.84 -18.39
CA PRO A 156 -14.44 -3.79 -19.38
C PRO A 156 -13.14 -4.02 -20.17
N LYS A 157 -13.24 -3.95 -21.49
CA LYS A 157 -12.09 -4.05 -22.38
C LYS A 157 -11.49 -2.66 -22.61
N ALA A 158 -10.17 -2.54 -22.46
CA ALA A 158 -9.43 -1.33 -22.84
C ALA A 158 -8.65 -1.58 -24.13
N ASP A 159 -8.45 -0.52 -24.92
CA ASP A 159 -7.49 -0.56 -26.03
C ASP A 159 -6.07 -0.48 -25.46
N ILE A 160 -5.27 -1.50 -25.78
CA ILE A 160 -3.90 -1.69 -25.28
C ILE A 160 -2.92 -1.85 -26.43
N THR A 161 -3.25 -1.35 -27.62
CA THR A 161 -2.36 -1.41 -28.80
C THR A 161 -1.02 -0.70 -28.57
N ASP A 162 -1.03 0.49 -27.95
CA ASP A 162 0.18 1.23 -27.55
C ASP A 162 0.22 1.56 -26.04
N TRP A 163 -0.02 0.54 -25.21
CA TRP A 163 -0.01 0.72 -23.76
C TRP A 163 1.33 1.28 -23.21
N PRO A 164 2.53 0.81 -23.63
CA PRO A 164 3.78 1.37 -23.14
C PRO A 164 3.95 2.84 -23.52
N GLY A 165 3.67 3.22 -24.76
CA GLY A 165 3.77 4.60 -25.24
C GLY A 165 2.82 5.53 -24.48
N ASN A 166 1.57 5.11 -24.33
CA ASN A 166 0.56 5.85 -23.57
C ASN A 166 0.96 6.02 -22.10
N LEU A 167 1.52 4.99 -21.46
CA LEU A 167 2.00 5.07 -20.08
C LEU A 167 3.16 6.06 -19.94
N TRP A 168 4.14 6.02 -20.85
CA TRP A 168 5.26 6.97 -20.84
C TRP A 168 4.79 8.40 -21.05
N ASN A 169 3.86 8.61 -21.98
CA ASN A 169 3.29 9.92 -22.23
C ASN A 169 2.56 10.46 -20.99
N ALA A 170 1.72 9.64 -20.36
CA ALA A 170 0.98 9.99 -19.16
C ALA A 170 1.92 10.33 -17.98
N LEU A 171 2.99 9.56 -17.79
CA LEU A 171 4.01 9.82 -16.76
C LEU A 171 4.75 11.16 -16.94
N LEU A 172 4.75 11.74 -18.13
CA LEU A 172 5.45 13.00 -18.42
C LEU A 172 4.50 14.20 -18.46
N HIS A 173 3.26 13.99 -18.91
CA HIS A 173 2.36 15.08 -19.25
C HIS A 173 1.08 15.12 -18.41
N GLU A 174 0.67 14.03 -17.76
CA GLU A 174 -0.58 13.96 -17.00
C GLU A 174 -0.35 14.14 -15.49
N PRO A 175 -0.78 15.28 -14.89
CA PRO A 175 -0.57 15.55 -13.47
C PRO A 175 -1.18 14.51 -12.55
N ALA A 176 -2.32 13.93 -12.94
CA ALA A 176 -2.99 12.88 -12.19
C ALA A 176 -2.13 11.60 -12.07
N VAL A 177 -1.16 11.42 -12.98
CA VAL A 177 -0.32 10.22 -13.06
C VAL A 177 1.04 10.48 -12.43
N TYR A 178 1.74 11.56 -12.81
CA TYR A 178 3.10 11.79 -12.33
C TYR A 178 3.18 12.34 -10.90
N ILE A 179 2.17 13.09 -10.42
CA ILE A 179 2.21 13.67 -9.06
C ILE A 179 2.17 12.56 -8.00
N PRO A 180 1.22 11.61 -8.01
CA PRO A 180 1.24 10.47 -7.08
C PRO A 180 2.56 9.69 -7.13
N GLU A 181 3.14 9.57 -8.32
CA GLU A 181 4.37 8.84 -8.57
C GLU A 181 5.60 9.49 -7.95
N ILE A 182 5.71 10.81 -8.09
CA ILE A 182 6.76 11.59 -7.42
C ILE A 182 6.58 11.51 -5.91
N ILE A 183 5.37 11.69 -5.40
CA ILE A 183 5.07 11.62 -3.96
C ILE A 183 5.45 10.25 -3.40
N GLY A 184 4.96 9.19 -4.04
CA GLY A 184 5.27 7.82 -3.65
C GLY A 184 6.76 7.51 -3.73
N GLY A 185 7.44 7.96 -4.79
CA GLY A 185 8.88 7.84 -4.96
C GLY A 185 9.66 8.52 -3.83
N VAL A 186 9.29 9.74 -3.46
CA VAL A 186 9.90 10.48 -2.35
C VAL A 186 9.72 9.72 -1.02
N VAL A 187 8.53 9.18 -0.76
CA VAL A 187 8.28 8.39 0.47
C VAL A 187 9.16 7.14 0.51
N ILE A 188 9.28 6.42 -0.61
CA ILE A 188 10.17 5.24 -0.71
C ILE A 188 11.63 5.63 -0.50
N ILE A 189 12.10 6.73 -1.10
CA ILE A 189 13.47 7.22 -0.93
C ILE A 189 13.75 7.55 0.54
N ILE A 190 12.84 8.27 1.20
CA ILE A 190 12.97 8.59 2.63
C ILE A 190 13.01 7.32 3.47
N PHE A 191 12.12 6.36 3.18
CA PHE A 191 12.09 5.08 3.88
C PHE A 191 13.41 4.32 3.72
N LEU A 192 13.90 4.15 2.49
CA LEU A 192 15.18 3.48 2.22
C LEU A 192 16.36 4.20 2.88
N TRP A 193 16.39 5.53 2.84
CA TRP A 193 17.41 6.32 3.51
C TRP A 193 17.44 6.08 5.02
N VAL A 194 16.25 5.99 5.66
CA VAL A 194 16.13 5.61 7.07
C VAL A 194 16.65 4.19 7.34
N LEU A 195 16.42 3.23 6.42
CA LEU A 195 16.94 1.86 6.58
C LEU A 195 18.46 1.80 6.51
N ILE A 196 19.05 2.52 5.55
CA ILE A 196 20.49 2.55 5.31
C ILE A 196 21.19 3.24 6.48
N ARG A 197 20.71 4.42 6.89
CA ARG A 197 21.32 5.21 7.98
C ARG A 197 21.35 4.46 9.31
N ASN A 198 20.34 3.65 9.58
CA ASN A 198 20.25 2.89 10.83
C ASN A 198 20.92 1.50 10.74
N SER A 199 21.59 1.17 9.63
CA SER A 199 22.15 -0.16 9.36
C SER A 199 21.13 -1.31 9.45
N ARG A 200 19.84 -1.01 9.26
CA ARG A 200 18.73 -1.97 9.38
C ARG A 200 18.32 -2.59 8.06
N LEU A 201 18.95 -2.21 6.95
CA LEU A 201 18.59 -2.70 5.62
C LEU A 201 18.65 -4.24 5.54
N MET A 202 19.72 -4.87 6.04
CA MET A 202 19.87 -6.32 5.98
C MET A 202 18.84 -7.04 6.88
N ASN A 203 18.57 -6.50 8.07
CA ASN A 203 17.55 -7.02 8.96
C ASN A 203 16.14 -6.90 8.34
N PHE A 204 15.87 -5.78 7.69
CA PHE A 204 14.61 -5.53 7.00
C PHE A 204 14.41 -6.50 5.84
N LEU A 205 15.41 -6.70 4.98
CA LEU A 205 15.30 -7.62 3.85
C LEU A 205 15.06 -9.07 4.32
N LYS A 206 15.73 -9.50 5.41
CA LYS A 206 15.60 -10.87 5.95
C LYS A 206 14.30 -11.10 6.71
N HIS A 207 13.90 -10.16 7.57
CA HIS A 207 12.83 -10.38 8.54
C HIS A 207 11.61 -9.47 8.36
N GLY A 208 11.68 -8.42 7.54
CA GLY A 208 10.56 -7.48 7.31
C GLY A 208 10.29 -6.53 8.47
N HIS A 209 11.12 -6.62 9.51
CA HIS A 209 11.03 -5.85 10.73
C HIS A 209 12.21 -4.88 10.85
N LEU A 210 11.99 -3.74 11.49
CA LEU A 210 12.98 -2.70 11.74
C LEU A 210 13.58 -2.78 13.14
N ASN A 211 13.88 -4.00 13.61
CA ASN A 211 14.59 -4.24 14.86
C ASN A 211 16.10 -4.05 14.69
#